data_AF-A0A1L9NZ93-F1
#
_entry.id   AF-A0A1L9NZ93-F1
#
_cell.length_a   1.000
_cell.length_b   1.000
_cell.length_c   1.000
_cell.angle_alpha   90.00
_cell.angle_beta   90.00
_cell.angle_gamma   90.00
#
_symmetry.space_group_name_H-M   'P 1'
#
loop_
_entity.id
_entity.type
_entity.pdbx_description
1 polymer ?
#
loop_
_entity_poly.entity_id
_entity_poly.type
_entity_poly.pdbx_seq_one_letter_code
_entity_poly.pdbx_strand_id
1 'polypeptide(L)'
;MAICATCGTEVRAWETIGGACDACFQRQKRQTDFDQRKIKDLEEHERPAKIEAIMLTTETAPNLNITKRIEIVTAECAFGMNIFKDLFAGVRDIVGGRSEAVQKTMRDSRRTALYELKREAYEVGANAVVGVDLDYVELSSAGSMVMLVASGTAVVIEETDDASQT
;
A
#
# COMPACT_ATOMS: atom_id res chain seq x y z
N MET A 1 3.54 -30.42 46.02
CA MET A 1 4.08 -29.06 45.87
C MET A 1 4.79 -29.00 44.54
N ALA A 2 4.65 -27.91 43.79
CA ALA A 2 5.37 -27.70 42.53
C ALA A 2 6.17 -26.40 42.63
N ILE A 3 7.25 -26.30 41.86
CA ILE A 3 8.11 -25.11 41.82
C ILE A 3 7.87 -24.41 40.49
N CYS A 4 7.60 -23.10 40.52
CA CYS A 4 7.51 -22.29 39.31
C CYS A 4 8.85 -22.31 38.56
N ALA A 5 8.84 -22.75 37.29
CA ALA A 5 10.04 -22.82 36.47
C ALA A 5 10.66 -21.44 36.18
N THR A 6 9.88 -20.36 36.29
CA THR A 6 10.31 -18.99 35.97
C THR A 6 10.91 -18.25 37.17
N CYS A 7 10.34 -18.40 38.37
CA CYS A 7 10.77 -17.63 39.57
C CYS A 7 11.18 -18.48 40.76
N GLY A 8 11.06 -19.81 40.69
CA GLY A 8 11.49 -20.73 41.76
C GLY A 8 10.59 -20.76 43.01
N THR A 9 9.44 -20.08 43.01
CA THR A 9 8.52 -20.08 44.15
C THR A 9 7.77 -21.41 44.25
N GLU A 10 7.64 -21.93 45.46
CA GLU A 10 6.80 -23.09 45.75
C GLU A 10 5.31 -22.72 45.71
N VAL A 11 4.55 -23.44 44.88
CA VAL A 11 3.13 -23.25 44.68
C VAL A 11 2.41 -24.60 44.73
N ARG A 12 1.08 -24.59 44.86
CA ARG A 12 0.32 -25.84 44.80
C ARG A 12 0.40 -26.38 43.38
N ALA A 13 0.46 -27.71 43.25
CA ALA A 13 0.71 -28.36 41.96
C ALA A 13 -0.38 -28.10 40.91
N TRP A 14 -1.57 -27.64 41.32
CA TRP A 14 -2.69 -27.29 40.44
C TRP A 14 -2.77 -25.79 40.13
N GLU A 15 -1.91 -24.96 40.74
CA GLU A 15 -1.84 -23.50 40.51
C GLU A 15 -0.76 -23.13 39.48
N THR A 16 -0.08 -24.12 38.90
CA THR A 16 0.88 -23.91 37.82
C THR A 16 0.19 -23.99 36.46
N ILE A 17 0.33 -22.94 35.65
CA ILE A 17 -0.16 -22.89 34.27
C ILE A 17 1.06 -22.97 33.35
N GLY A 18 1.19 -24.07 32.61
CA GLY A 18 2.35 -24.31 31.75
C GLY A 18 3.69 -24.40 32.50
N GLY A 19 3.69 -24.75 33.79
CA GLY A 19 4.88 -24.84 34.63
C GLY A 19 5.30 -23.53 35.31
N ALA A 20 4.55 -22.43 35.12
CA ALA A 20 4.76 -21.16 35.81
C ALA A 20 3.65 -20.89 36.84
N CYS A 21 3.96 -20.18 37.93
CA CYS A 21 2.94 -19.64 38.83
C CYS A 21 2.09 -18.57 38.13
N ASP A 22 0.89 -18.32 38.62
CA ASP A 22 -0.04 -17.36 38.01
C ASP A 22 0.59 -15.97 37.76
N ALA A 23 1.36 -15.45 38.71
CA ALA A 23 2.06 -14.17 38.54
C ALA A 23 3.09 -14.18 37.39
N CYS A 24 3.87 -15.26 37.25
CA CYS A 24 4.83 -15.41 36.16
C CYS A 24 4.14 -15.66 34.81
N PHE A 25 3.07 -16.48 34.80
CA PHE A 25 2.27 -16.73 33.61
C PHE A 25 1.61 -15.46 33.09
N GLN A 26 0.99 -14.66 33.96
CA GLN A 26 0.41 -13.37 33.60
C GLN A 26 1.47 -12.37 33.10
N ARG A 27 2.69 -12.40 33.66
CA ARG A 27 3.79 -11.55 33.21
C ARG A 27 4.31 -11.95 31.82
N GLN A 28 4.47 -13.25 31.56
CA GLN A 28 4.81 -13.79 30.24
C GLN A 28 3.71 -13.50 29.21
N LYS A 29 2.44 -13.62 29.58
CA LYS A 29 1.30 -13.26 28.74
C LYS A 29 1.29 -11.76 28.38
N ARG A 30 1.52 -10.88 29.37
CA ARG A 30 1.67 -9.43 29.10
C ARG A 30 2.86 -9.10 28.20
N GLN A 31 3.97 -9.82 28.35
CA GLN A 31 5.16 -9.62 27.53
C GLN A 31 4.90 -10.03 26.08
N THR A 32 4.27 -11.19 25.87
CA THR A 32 3.87 -11.64 24.52
C THR A 32 2.83 -10.73 23.88
N ASP A 33 1.83 -10.25 24.62
CA ASP A 33 0.86 -9.27 24.13
C ASP A 33 1.53 -7.94 23.73
N PHE A 34 2.56 -7.51 24.47
CA PHE A 34 3.35 -6.31 24.16
C PHE A 34 4.20 -6.50 22.91
N ASP A 35 4.90 -7.63 22.79
CA ASP A 35 5.72 -7.96 21.62
C ASP A 35 4.87 -8.06 20.34
N GLN A 36 3.68 -8.66 20.42
CA GLN A 36 2.73 -8.72 19.30
C GLN A 36 2.26 -7.34 18.86
N ARG A 37 1.92 -6.45 19.80
CA ARG A 37 1.56 -5.06 19.47
C ARG A 37 2.71 -4.33 18.79
N LYS A 38 3.92 -4.48 19.32
CA LYS A 38 5.12 -3.84 18.75
C LYS A 38 5.39 -4.32 17.31
N ILE A 39 5.25 -5.62 17.04
CA ILE A 39 5.40 -6.17 15.67
C ILE A 39 4.34 -5.57 14.74
N LYS A 40 3.07 -5.58 15.18
CA LYS A 40 1.97 -5.03 14.40
C LYS A 40 2.17 -3.54 14.08
N ASP A 41 2.64 -2.77 15.05
CA ASP A 41 2.93 -1.35 14.87
C ASP A 41 4.05 -1.15 13.82
N LEU A 42 5.12 -1.96 13.86
CA LEU A 42 6.21 -1.91 12.89
C LEU A 42 5.73 -2.27 11.47
N GLU A 43 4.95 -3.34 11.33
CA GLU A 43 4.38 -3.76 10.06
C GLU A 43 3.47 -2.69 9.45
N GLU A 44 2.63 -2.04 10.27
CA GLU A 44 1.76 -0.94 9.84
C GLU A 44 2.56 0.29 9.36
N HIS A 45 3.71 0.58 9.96
CA HIS A 45 4.58 1.69 9.56
C HIS A 45 5.45 1.39 8.33
N GLU A 46 5.86 0.14 8.13
CA GLU A 46 6.66 -0.26 6.97
C GLU A 46 5.83 -0.43 5.70
N ARG A 47 4.57 -0.84 5.83
CA ARG A 47 3.69 -1.14 4.69
C ARG A 47 3.57 0.01 3.68
N PRO A 48 3.38 1.29 4.07
CA PRO A 48 3.32 2.40 3.11
C PRO A 48 4.62 2.56 2.31
N ALA A 49 5.78 2.37 2.96
CA ALA A 49 7.07 2.49 2.28
C ALA A 49 7.27 1.35 1.26
N LYS A 50 6.84 0.13 1.60
CA LYS A 50 6.90 -1.02 0.67
C LYS A 50 5.96 -0.85 -0.52
N ILE A 51 4.75 -0.33 -0.30
CA ILE A 51 3.83 0.02 -1.39
C ILE A 51 4.47 1.08 -2.29
N GLU A 52 5.03 2.15 -1.72
CA GLU A 52 5.63 3.23 -2.51
C GLU A 52 6.83 2.76 -3.34
N ALA A 53 7.57 1.76 -2.85
CA ALA A 53 8.71 1.15 -3.52
C ALA A 53 8.34 0.27 -4.74
N ILE A 54 7.06 -0.09 -4.92
CA ILE A 54 6.61 -0.81 -6.12
C ILE A 54 6.93 0.03 -7.36
N MET A 55 7.72 -0.53 -8.26
CA MET A 55 8.08 0.12 -9.51
C MET A 55 6.89 0.08 -10.48
N LEU A 56 6.58 1.22 -11.10
CA LEU A 56 5.59 1.31 -12.18
C LEU A 56 6.31 1.69 -13.47
N THR A 57 6.03 0.98 -14.56
CA THR A 57 6.58 1.34 -15.87
C THR A 57 5.56 1.11 -17.00
N THR A 58 5.62 1.98 -18.00
CA THR A 58 4.80 1.90 -19.21
C THR A 58 5.30 0.83 -20.18
N GLU A 59 6.61 0.58 -20.20
CA GLU A 59 7.26 -0.32 -21.12
C GLU A 59 7.58 -1.68 -20.49
N THR A 60 7.67 -2.70 -21.34
CA THR A 60 8.31 -3.97 -20.98
C THR A 60 9.69 -3.96 -21.61
N ALA A 61 10.65 -3.27 -20.99
CA ALA A 61 11.99 -3.13 -21.54
C ALA A 61 12.75 -4.48 -21.48
N PRO A 62 13.67 -4.77 -22.44
CA PRO A 62 14.43 -6.03 -22.45
C PRO A 62 15.33 -6.25 -21.24
N ASN A 63 15.70 -5.18 -20.54
CA ASN A 63 16.53 -5.20 -19.33
C ASN A 63 15.73 -5.40 -18.03
N LEU A 64 14.41 -5.59 -18.11
CA LEU A 64 13.59 -6.00 -16.96
C LEU A 64 13.48 -7.53 -16.92
N ASN A 65 14.27 -8.17 -16.06
CA ASN A 65 14.20 -9.62 -15.90
C ASN A 65 12.97 -10.01 -15.05
N ILE A 66 11.84 -10.25 -15.72
CA ILE A 66 10.58 -10.67 -15.09
C ILE A 66 10.62 -12.19 -14.80
N THR A 67 10.69 -12.54 -13.51
CA THR A 67 10.70 -13.94 -13.04
C THR A 67 9.32 -14.54 -12.88
N LYS A 68 8.31 -13.71 -12.58
CA LYS A 68 6.93 -14.14 -12.42
C LYS A 68 5.95 -13.08 -12.90
N ARG A 69 4.94 -13.51 -13.67
CA ARG A 69 3.74 -12.70 -13.97
C ARG A 69 2.62 -13.21 -13.07
N ILE A 70 2.03 -12.32 -12.29
CA ILE A 70 1.04 -12.68 -11.27
C ILE A 70 -0.35 -12.53 -11.88
N GLU A 71 -0.82 -11.29 -12.06
CA GLU A 71 -2.12 -11.00 -12.66
C GLU A 71 -2.19 -9.56 -13.18
N ILE A 72 -3.33 -9.20 -13.78
CA ILE A 72 -3.65 -7.83 -14.15
C ILE A 72 -4.20 -7.13 -12.90
N VAL A 73 -3.68 -5.95 -12.62
CA VAL A 73 -4.17 -5.09 -11.52
C VAL A 73 -4.74 -3.81 -12.09
N THR A 74 -5.78 -3.28 -11.46
CA THR A 74 -6.41 -2.02 -11.82
C THR A 74 -6.65 -1.16 -10.59
N ALA A 75 -6.72 0.16 -10.78
CA ALA A 75 -7.12 1.09 -9.75
C ALA A 75 -7.84 2.29 -10.36
N GLU A 76 -8.90 2.74 -9.71
CA GLU A 76 -9.75 3.81 -10.23
C GLU A 76 -9.85 4.99 -9.26
N CYS A 77 -9.83 6.21 -9.82
CA CYS A 77 -10.09 7.45 -9.08
C CYS A 77 -11.18 8.23 -9.80
N ALA A 78 -12.33 8.42 -9.16
CA ALA A 78 -13.46 9.15 -9.74
C ALA A 78 -13.65 10.52 -9.08
N PHE A 79 -13.97 11.53 -9.90
CA PHE A 79 -14.23 12.89 -9.44
C PHE A 79 -15.43 13.49 -10.18
N GLY A 80 -16.25 14.22 -9.43
CA GLY A 80 -17.50 14.81 -9.94
C GLY A 80 -17.26 16.06 -10.78
N MET A 81 -18.07 16.26 -11.82
CA MET A 81 -18.02 17.45 -12.68
C MET A 81 -18.31 18.74 -11.92
N ASN A 82 -18.95 18.68 -10.75
CA ASN A 82 -19.12 19.86 -9.90
C ASN A 82 -17.75 20.41 -9.43
N ILE A 83 -16.76 19.54 -9.15
CA ILE A 83 -15.39 19.98 -8.84
C ILE A 83 -14.81 20.76 -10.03
N PHE A 84 -15.02 20.29 -11.26
CA PHE A 84 -14.59 21.01 -12.46
C PHE A 84 -15.34 22.32 -12.67
N LYS A 85 -16.66 22.34 -12.50
CA LYS A 85 -17.49 23.55 -12.62
C LYS A 85 -17.04 24.63 -11.65
N ASP A 86 -16.77 24.27 -10.39
CA ASP A 86 -16.28 25.21 -9.37
C ASP A 86 -14.89 25.74 -9.73
N LEU A 87 -14.04 24.88 -10.31
CA LEU A 87 -12.74 25.24 -10.86
C LEU A 87 -12.81 26.22 -12.02
N PHE A 88 -13.86 26.14 -12.85
CA PHE A 88 -14.07 27.07 -13.97
C PHE A 88 -14.81 28.34 -13.54
N ALA A 89 -15.69 28.26 -12.54
CA ALA A 89 -16.42 29.40 -12.00
C ALA A 89 -15.51 30.36 -11.19
N GLY A 90 -14.44 29.83 -10.60
CA GLY A 90 -13.50 30.61 -9.78
C GLY A 90 -12.35 31.29 -10.54
N VAL A 91 -12.14 31.02 -11.84
CA VAL A 91 -10.90 31.42 -12.53
C VAL A 91 -11.12 32.69 -13.37
N ARG A 92 -10.72 33.82 -12.79
CA ARG A 92 -10.36 35.06 -13.51
C ARG A 92 -8.96 34.98 -14.13
N ASP A 93 -8.18 33.94 -13.81
CA ASP A 93 -6.76 33.78 -14.15
C ASP A 93 -6.49 32.80 -15.33
N ILE A 94 -7.45 32.65 -16.27
CA ILE A 94 -7.19 31.93 -17.53
C ILE A 94 -6.28 32.80 -18.39
N VAL A 95 -4.97 32.63 -18.26
CA VAL A 95 -4.00 33.15 -19.22
C VAL A 95 -3.55 31.97 -20.09
N GLY A 96 -4.06 31.92 -21.33
CA GLY A 96 -3.53 31.02 -22.36
C GLY A 96 -4.02 29.56 -22.37
N GLY A 97 -5.19 29.25 -21.80
CA GLY A 97 -5.84 27.94 -21.97
C GLY A 97 -5.40 26.83 -21.01
N ARG A 98 -4.54 27.14 -20.03
CA ARG A 98 -4.14 26.22 -18.95
C ARG A 98 -4.76 26.65 -17.63
N SER A 99 -5.76 25.91 -17.14
CA SER A 99 -6.25 26.11 -15.77
C SER A 99 -5.33 25.39 -14.78
N GLU A 100 -4.59 26.14 -13.97
CA GLU A 100 -3.68 25.60 -12.95
C GLU A 100 -4.43 24.64 -12.02
N ALA A 101 -5.64 25.02 -11.64
CA ALA A 101 -6.45 24.27 -10.72
C ALA A 101 -6.95 22.96 -11.35
N VAL A 102 -7.38 22.95 -12.63
CA VAL A 102 -7.70 21.71 -13.38
C VAL A 102 -6.50 20.78 -13.45
N GLN A 103 -5.32 21.34 -13.76
CA GLN A 103 -4.09 20.55 -13.84
C GLN A 103 -3.68 19.99 -12.47
N LYS A 104 -3.90 20.73 -11.39
CA LYS A 104 -3.65 20.25 -10.03
C LYS A 104 -4.54 19.07 -9.71
N THR A 105 -5.86 19.18 -9.93
CA THR A 105 -6.79 18.07 -9.73
C THR A 105 -6.38 16.83 -10.53
N MET A 106 -6.06 16.98 -11.82
CA MET A 106 -5.63 15.84 -12.64
C MET A 106 -4.31 15.21 -12.16
N ARG A 107 -3.36 16.01 -11.66
CA ARG A 107 -2.12 15.49 -11.06
C ARG A 107 -2.39 14.72 -9.77
N ASP A 108 -3.24 15.26 -8.91
CA ASP A 108 -3.59 14.65 -7.63
C ASP A 108 -4.34 13.32 -7.86
N SER A 109 -5.32 13.30 -8.77
CA SER A 109 -6.03 12.08 -9.17
C SER A 109 -5.09 11.01 -9.72
N ARG A 110 -4.11 11.39 -10.55
CA ARG A 110 -3.11 10.45 -11.08
C ARG A 110 -2.24 9.87 -9.98
N ARG A 111 -1.78 10.70 -9.04
CA ARG A 111 -0.99 10.23 -7.89
C ARG A 111 -1.79 9.24 -7.05
N THR A 112 -3.06 9.51 -6.78
CA THR A 112 -3.94 8.60 -6.08
C THR A 112 -4.11 7.28 -6.84
N ALA A 113 -4.50 7.32 -8.11
CA ALA A 113 -4.72 6.10 -8.91
C ALA A 113 -3.45 5.23 -9.00
N LEU A 114 -2.28 5.84 -9.22
CA LEU A 114 -1.02 5.10 -9.28
C LEU A 114 -0.60 4.53 -7.92
N TYR A 115 -0.82 5.24 -6.82
CA TYR A 115 -0.57 4.69 -5.48
C TYR A 115 -1.47 3.49 -5.18
N GLU A 116 -2.75 3.58 -5.53
CA GLU A 116 -3.69 2.48 -5.37
C GLU A 116 -3.29 1.29 -6.24
N LEU A 117 -2.84 1.52 -7.48
CA LEU A 117 -2.31 0.46 -8.35
C LEU A 117 -1.08 -0.23 -7.73
N LYS A 118 -0.18 0.52 -7.10
CA LYS A 118 0.95 -0.05 -6.33
C LYS A 118 0.45 -0.87 -5.15
N ARG A 119 -0.60 -0.44 -4.46
CA ARG A 119 -1.18 -1.19 -3.34
C ARG A 119 -1.74 -2.53 -3.82
N GLU A 120 -2.53 -2.55 -4.88
CA GLU A 120 -3.06 -3.80 -5.45
C GLU A 120 -1.93 -4.75 -5.83
N ALA A 121 -0.87 -4.22 -6.48
CA ALA A 121 0.32 -5.00 -6.82
C ALA A 121 1.04 -5.56 -5.57
N TYR A 122 1.17 -4.75 -4.52
CA TYR A 122 1.77 -5.17 -3.25
C TYR A 122 0.95 -6.30 -2.59
N GLU A 123 -0.38 -6.19 -2.59
CA GLU A 123 -1.29 -7.18 -1.98
C GLU A 123 -1.19 -8.55 -2.66
N VAL A 124 -0.92 -8.59 -3.96
CA VAL A 124 -0.74 -9.83 -4.73
C VAL A 124 0.71 -10.34 -4.74
N GLY A 125 1.61 -9.66 -4.01
CA GLY A 125 3.01 -10.06 -3.83
C GLY A 125 3.93 -9.70 -5.00
N ALA A 126 3.57 -8.69 -5.79
CA ALA A 126 4.42 -8.14 -6.83
C ALA A 126 5.45 -7.15 -6.25
N ASN A 127 6.54 -6.92 -6.98
CA ASN A 127 7.47 -5.82 -6.71
C ASN A 127 7.51 -4.77 -7.85
N ALA A 128 6.80 -5.03 -8.95
CA ALA A 128 6.63 -4.09 -10.05
C ALA A 128 5.28 -4.27 -10.78
N VAL A 129 4.84 -3.22 -11.46
CA VAL A 129 3.75 -3.25 -12.45
C VAL A 129 4.29 -2.73 -13.78
N VAL A 130 4.15 -3.55 -14.82
CA VAL A 130 4.62 -3.23 -16.18
C VAL A 130 3.43 -3.04 -17.13
N GLY A 131 3.66 -2.31 -18.22
CA GLY A 131 2.60 -2.02 -19.18
C GLY A 131 1.50 -1.15 -18.59
N VAL A 132 1.89 -0.20 -17.71
CA VAL A 132 0.92 0.69 -17.07
C VAL A 132 0.27 1.60 -18.10
N ASP A 133 -1.06 1.63 -18.10
CA ASP A 133 -1.87 2.50 -18.95
C ASP A 133 -2.88 3.30 -18.11
N LEU A 134 -3.22 4.51 -18.58
CA LEU A 134 -4.08 5.47 -17.89
C LEU A 134 -5.20 5.95 -18.81
N ASP A 135 -6.44 5.60 -18.48
CA ASP A 135 -7.63 5.97 -19.22
C ASP A 135 -8.52 6.95 -18.46
N TYR A 136 -8.99 8.00 -19.13
CA TYR A 136 -10.01 8.90 -18.59
C TYR A 136 -11.36 8.57 -19.23
N VAL A 137 -12.33 8.19 -18.40
CA VAL A 137 -13.68 7.79 -18.81
C VAL A 137 -14.71 8.76 -18.26
N GLU A 138 -15.54 9.31 -19.15
CA GLU A 138 -16.69 10.12 -18.74
C GLU A 138 -17.89 9.24 -18.45
N LEU A 139 -18.42 9.34 -17.23
CA LEU A 139 -19.63 8.68 -16.78
C LEU A 139 -20.78 9.70 -16.77
N SER A 140 -21.53 9.71 -17.87
CA SER A 140 -22.63 10.66 -18.10
C SER A 140 -23.95 10.25 -17.43
N SER A 141 -24.16 8.96 -17.18
CA SER A 141 -25.39 8.41 -16.61
C SER A 141 -25.54 8.61 -15.09
N ALA A 142 -24.47 8.94 -14.38
CA ALA A 142 -24.42 9.04 -12.91
C ALA A 142 -23.99 10.43 -12.39
N GLY A 143 -24.42 11.50 -13.07
CA GLY A 143 -24.23 12.88 -12.57
C GLY A 143 -22.96 13.59 -13.05
N SER A 144 -22.55 13.35 -14.31
CA SER A 144 -21.34 13.89 -14.92
C SER A 144 -20.13 13.65 -14.01
N MET A 145 -19.55 12.46 -14.08
CA MET A 145 -18.30 12.14 -13.39
C MET A 145 -17.21 11.83 -14.41
N VAL A 146 -15.96 12.08 -14.03
CA VAL A 146 -14.81 11.60 -14.77
C VAL A 146 -14.08 10.61 -13.88
N MET A 147 -13.79 9.45 -14.44
CA MET A 147 -13.05 8.38 -13.80
C MET A 147 -11.68 8.27 -14.48
N LEU A 148 -10.63 8.26 -13.69
CA LEU A 148 -9.30 7.85 -14.12
C LEU A 148 -9.12 6.38 -13.75
N VAL A 149 -8.88 5.54 -14.74
CA VAL A 149 -8.56 4.12 -14.59
C VAL A 149 -7.08 3.94 -14.86
N ALA A 150 -6.37 3.33 -13.92
CA ALA A 150 -5.01 2.85 -14.11
C ALA A 150 -5.03 1.33 -14.21
N SER A 151 -4.32 0.76 -15.19
CA SER A 151 -4.22 -0.69 -15.35
C SER A 151 -2.78 -1.10 -15.66
N GLY A 152 -2.43 -2.35 -15.39
CA GLY A 152 -1.13 -2.91 -15.74
C GLY A 152 -1.00 -4.38 -15.32
N THR A 153 0.18 -4.97 -15.55
CA THR A 153 0.47 -6.35 -15.15
C THR A 153 1.39 -6.37 -13.93
N ALA A 154 0.91 -6.96 -12.83
CA ALA A 154 1.69 -7.17 -11.62
C ALA A 154 2.70 -8.31 -11.82
N VAL A 155 3.98 -8.03 -11.53
CA VAL A 155 5.10 -8.93 -11.80
C VAL A 155 6.12 -8.95 -10.66
N VAL A 156 6.95 -9.99 -10.66
CA VAL A 156 8.19 -10.05 -9.89
C VAL A 156 9.37 -9.86 -10.84
N ILE A 157 10.22 -8.87 -10.58
CA ILE A 157 11.48 -8.64 -11.27
C ILE A 157 12.67 -8.97 -10.35
N GLU A 158 13.79 -9.41 -10.94
CA GLU A 158 15.06 -9.50 -10.20
C GLU A 158 15.63 -8.11 -9.93
N GLU A 159 16.18 -7.91 -8.74
CA GLU A 159 17.00 -6.74 -8.44
C GLU A 159 18.30 -6.86 -9.25
N THR A 160 18.45 -6.04 -10.29
CA THR A 160 19.75 -5.84 -10.91
C THR A 160 20.56 -4.91 -10.01
N ASP A 161 21.62 -5.44 -9.40
CA ASP A 161 22.62 -4.65 -8.70
C ASP A 161 23.27 -3.66 -9.69
N ASP A 162 22.77 -2.42 -9.74
CA ASP A 162 23.35 -1.32 -10.52
C ASP A 162 24.74 -0.86 -9.98
N ALA A 163 25.35 -1.63 -9.07
CA ALA A 163 26.67 -1.37 -8.51
C ALA A 163 27.84 -1.73 -9.44
N SER A 164 27.60 -2.36 -10.61
CA SER A 164 28.65 -2.75 -11.56
C SER A 164 28.78 -1.86 -12.80
N GLN A 165 28.13 -0.69 -12.84
CA GLN A 165 28.25 0.27 -13.96
C GLN A 165 28.83 1.63 -13.52
N THR A 166 30.03 1.63 -12.94
CA THR A 166 30.93 2.80 -12.95
C THR A 166 32.39 2.38 -13.00
#